data_AF-A0A8J7N4R9-F1
#
_entry.id   AF-A0A8J7N4R9-F1
#
_cell.length_a   1.000
_cell.length_b   1.000
_cell.length_c   1.000
_cell.angle_alpha   90.00
_cell.angle_beta   90.00
_cell.angle_gamma   90.00
#
_symmetry.space_group_name_H-M   'P 1'
#
loop_
_entity.id
_entity.type
_entity.pdbx_description
1 polymer ?
#
loop_
_entity_poly.entity_id
_entity_poly.type
_entity_poly.pdbx_seq_one_letter_code
_entity_poly.pdbx_strand_id
1 'polypeptide(L)'
;YRFAFAVDDDRIVIRIVHVNGGEGVIATLTGALAPLDNRAVLATAFRRPLSPVRTLALIYWHALRLKLKGALYRSRPEPPIEEISR
;
A
#
# COMPACT_ATOMS: atom_id res chain seq x y z
N TYR A 1 -5.03 -28.58 -3.41
CA TYR A 1 -5.52 -27.38 -2.70
C TYR A 1 -6.58 -27.79 -1.68
N ARG A 2 -6.62 -27.15 -0.51
CA ARG A 2 -7.68 -27.32 0.50
C ARG A 2 -8.19 -25.96 0.93
N PHE A 3 -9.50 -25.81 1.01
CA PHE A 3 -10.17 -24.58 1.41
C PHE A 3 -10.96 -24.83 2.68
N ALA A 4 -10.84 -23.93 3.65
CA ALA A 4 -11.67 -23.92 4.85
C ALA A 4 -12.28 -22.52 5.01
N PHE A 5 -13.59 -22.48 5.17
CA PHE A 5 -14.36 -21.27 5.37
C PHE A 5 -15.06 -21.37 6.73
N ALA A 6 -14.87 -20.38 7.58
CA ALA A 6 -15.72 -20.13 8.73
C ALA A 6 -16.36 -18.76 8.51
N VAL A 7 -17.68 -18.74 8.46
CA VAL A 7 -18.48 -17.54 8.23
C VAL A 7 -19.48 -17.47 9.37
N ASP A 8 -19.26 -16.51 10.25
CA ASP A 8 -20.13 -16.13 11.35
C ASP A 8 -20.76 -14.78 11.02
N ASP A 9 -21.78 -14.35 11.78
CA ASP A 9 -22.49 -13.10 11.52
C ASP A 9 -21.59 -11.85 11.64
N ASP A 10 -20.55 -11.92 12.47
CA ASP A 10 -19.67 -10.81 12.80
C ASP A 10 -18.22 -11.02 12.33
N ARG A 11 -17.91 -12.18 11.72
CA ARG A 11 -16.54 -12.55 11.38
C ARG A 11 -16.46 -13.50 10.19
N ILE A 12 -15.42 -13.31 9.38
CA ILE A 12 -15.05 -14.24 8.32
C ILE A 12 -13.62 -14.73 8.52
N VAL A 13 -13.42 -16.03 8.30
CA VAL A 13 -12.10 -16.67 8.23
C VAL A 13 -12.05 -17.57 7.01
N ILE A 14 -11.10 -17.32 6.12
CA ILE A 14 -10.83 -18.13 4.94
C ILE A 14 -9.38 -18.62 5.03
N ARG A 15 -9.19 -19.94 4.97
CA ARG A 15 -7.86 -20.55 4.94
C ARG A 15 -7.72 -21.39 3.68
N ILE A 16 -6.70 -21.06 2.89
CA ILE A 16 -6.36 -21.76 1.66
C ILE A 16 -5.01 -22.41 1.87
N VAL A 17 -4.99 -23.74 1.84
CA VAL A 17 -3.77 -24.54 1.93
C VAL A 17 -3.44 -25.05 0.53
N HIS A 18 -2.33 -24.58 -0.01
CA HIS A 18 -1.73 -25.11 -1.21
C HIS A 18 -0.50 -25.93 -0.85
N VAL A 19 -0.43 -27.17 -1.35
CA VAL A 19 0.71 -28.08 -1.16
C VAL A 19 1.23 -28.46 -2.53
N ASN A 20 2.54 -28.33 -2.73
CA ASN A 20 3.28 -28.69 -3.93
C ASN A 20 4.55 -29.46 -3.53
N GLY A 21 4.43 -30.79 -3.40
CA GLY A 21 5.53 -31.63 -2.95
C GLY A 21 6.01 -31.28 -1.54
N GLY A 22 7.28 -30.88 -1.40
CA GLY A 22 7.88 -30.41 -0.14
C GLY A 22 7.62 -28.93 0.17
N GLU A 23 7.02 -28.19 -0.75
CA GLU A 23 6.74 -26.76 -0.62
C GLU A 23 5.23 -26.49 -0.53
N GLY A 24 4.85 -25.33 -0.01
CA GLY A 24 3.45 -24.97 0.12
C GLY A 24 3.25 -23.60 0.74
N VAL A 25 2.04 -23.07 0.58
CA VAL A 25 1.64 -21.79 1.19
C VAL A 25 0.30 -21.92 1.88
N ILE A 26 0.17 -21.22 3.01
CA ILE A 26 -1.09 -21.06 3.73
C ILE A 26 -1.48 -19.59 3.62
N ALA A 27 -2.49 -19.30 2.81
CA ALA A 27 -3.11 -17.99 2.78
C ALA A 27 -4.24 -17.95 3.80
N THR A 28 -4.19 -16.97 4.71
CA THR A 28 -5.23 -16.76 5.73
C THR A 28 -5.81 -15.36 5.59
N LEU A 29 -7.12 -15.29 5.34
CA LEU A 29 -7.90 -14.06 5.41
C LEU A 29 -8.77 -14.14 6.66
N THR A 30 -8.65 -13.19 7.58
CA THR A 30 -9.53 -13.07 8.74
C THR A 30 -9.94 -11.62 8.92
N GLY A 31 -11.19 -11.37 9.30
CA GLY A 31 -11.65 -10.02 9.58
C GLY A 31 -13.03 -10.01 10.22
N ALA A 32 -13.31 -8.95 10.99
CA ALA A 32 -14.66 -8.68 11.45
C ALA A 32 -15.52 -8.22 10.26
N LEU A 33 -16.73 -8.75 10.18
CA LEU A 33 -17.77 -8.27 9.29
C LEU A 33 -18.42 -7.05 9.93
N ALA A 34 -18.58 -6.00 9.15
CA ALA A 34 -19.32 -4.81 9.56
C ALA A 34 -20.47 -4.60 8.56
N PRO A 35 -21.66 -4.21 9.04
CA PRO A 35 -22.76 -3.84 8.15
C PRO A 35 -22.32 -2.79 7.14
N LEU A 36 -22.68 -2.99 5.87
CA LEU A 36 -22.37 -2.05 4.80
C LEU A 36 -23.33 -0.85 4.86
N ASP A 37 -23.03 0.10 5.75
CA ASP A 37 -23.73 1.38 5.84
C ASP A 37 -22.97 2.46 5.06
N ASN A 38 -23.69 3.38 4.42
CA ASN A 38 -23.14 4.56 3.76
C ASN A 38 -22.22 5.37 4.68
N ARG A 39 -22.57 5.48 5.97
CA ARG A 39 -21.72 6.16 6.96
C ARG A 39 -20.42 5.42 7.21
N ALA A 40 -20.48 4.09 7.31
CA ALA A 40 -19.30 3.25 7.49
C ALA A 40 -18.37 3.36 6.27
N VAL A 41 -18.92 3.30 5.05
CA VAL A 41 -18.18 3.47 3.80
C VAL A 41 -17.47 4.82 3.75
N LEU A 42 -18.20 5.92 3.99
CA LEU A 42 -17.63 7.27 4.04
C LEU A 42 -16.55 7.38 5.11
N ALA A 43 -16.79 6.86 6.33
CA ALA A 43 -15.80 6.87 7.40
C ALA A 43 -14.53 6.10 7.02
N THR A 44 -14.63 4.94 6.36
CA THR A 44 -13.45 4.24 5.83
C THR A 44 -12.76 5.00 4.71
N ALA A 45 -13.51 5.64 3.81
CA ALA A 45 -12.97 6.44 2.71
C ALA A 45 -12.22 7.68 3.22
N PHE A 46 -12.64 8.27 4.33
CA PHE A 46 -11.96 9.40 5.00
C PHE A 46 -10.83 8.98 5.95
N ARG A 47 -10.82 7.74 6.47
CA ARG A 47 -9.74 7.21 7.34
C ARG A 47 -8.57 6.62 6.55
N ARG A 48 -8.82 6.05 5.37
CA ARG A 48 -7.79 5.48 4.47
C ARG A 48 -7.02 6.44 3.53
N PRO A 49 -7.31 7.75 3.38
CA PRO A 49 -6.52 8.67 2.57
C PRO A 49 -5.35 9.30 3.34
N LEU A 50 -5.21 9.02 4.64
CA LEU A 50 -4.08 9.52 5.44
C LEU A 50 -2.74 9.02 4.91
N SER A 51 -2.67 7.85 4.26
CA SER A 51 -1.41 7.34 3.70
C SER A 51 -0.90 8.15 2.50
N PRO A 52 -1.71 8.41 1.45
CA PRO A 52 -1.31 9.32 0.37
C PRO A 52 -1.06 10.76 0.84
N VAL A 53 -1.95 11.32 1.67
CA VAL A 53 -1.86 12.71 2.12
C VAL A 53 -0.62 12.92 3.00
N ARG A 54 -0.31 11.98 3.90
CA ARG A 54 0.91 12.01 4.72
C ARG A 54 2.16 11.94 3.85
N THR A 55 2.17 11.06 2.84
CA THR A 55 3.30 10.94 1.90
C THR A 55 3.53 12.27 1.18
N LEU A 56 2.46 12.88 0.66
CA LEU A 56 2.52 14.17 0.00
C LEU A 56 3.04 15.27 0.95
N ALA A 57 2.50 15.34 2.17
CA ALA A 57 2.93 16.30 3.18
C ALA A 57 4.43 16.17 3.52
N LEU A 58 4.93 14.94 3.64
CA LEU A 58 6.36 14.68 3.89
C LEU A 58 7.22 15.14 2.71
N ILE A 59 6.80 14.88 1.46
CA ILE A 59 7.50 15.37 0.26
C ILE A 59 7.59 16.91 0.28
N TYR A 60 6.47 17.59 0.52
CA TYR A 60 6.44 19.06 0.60
C TYR A 60 7.26 19.59 1.77
N TRP A 61 7.25 18.92 2.93
CA TRP A 61 8.07 19.30 4.07
C TRP A 61 9.57 19.24 3.76
N HIS A 62 10.01 18.17 3.09
CA HIS A 62 11.38 18.04 2.63
C HIS A 62 11.75 19.10 1.58
N ALA A 63 10.86 19.36 0.62
CA ALA A 63 11.05 20.41 -0.39
C ALA A 63 11.15 21.81 0.26
N LEU A 64 10.29 22.11 1.25
CA LEU A 64 10.32 23.36 2.00
C LEU A 64 11.62 23.50 2.80
N ARG A 65 12.06 22.44 3.49
CA ARG A 65 13.35 22.44 4.20
C ARG A 65 14.53 22.68 3.27
N LEU A 66 14.53 22.10 2.07
CA LEU A 66 15.57 22.34 1.06
C LEU A 66 15.54 23.78 0.54
N LYS A 67 14.35 24.33 0.31
CA LYS A 67 14.16 25.73 -0.09
C LYS A 67 14.69 26.70 0.96
N LEU A 68 14.37 26.47 2.25
CA LEU A 68 14.86 27.28 3.36
C LEU A 68 16.38 27.17 3.55
N LYS A 69 16.98 26.02 3.21
CA LYS A 69 18.43 25.82 3.22
C LYS A 69 19.15 26.37 1.98
N GLY A 70 18.45 27.01 1.05
CA GLY A 70 19.03 27.59 -0.16
C GLY A 70 19.58 26.55 -1.13
N ALA A 71 18.99 25.35 -1.19
CA ALA A 71 19.42 24.32 -2.13
C ALA A 71 19.31 24.83 -3.58
N LEU A 72 20.46 24.95 -4.25
CA LEU A 72 20.54 25.36 -5.65
C LEU A 72 20.04 24.22 -6.54
N TYR A 73 18.93 24.45 -7.24
CA TYR A 73 18.48 23.56 -8.30
C TYR A 73 19.47 23.64 -9.46
N ARG A 74 20.18 22.54 -9.74
CA ARG A 74 21.05 22.41 -10.92
C ARG A 74 20.25 21.75 -12.03
N SER A 75 20.07 22.45 -13.14
CA SER A 75 19.48 21.86 -14.34
C SER A 75 20.32 20.67 -14.78
N ARG A 76 19.67 19.52 -14.99
CA ARG A 76 20.32 18.33 -15.52
C ARG A 76 20.83 18.64 -16.93
N PRO A 77 22.10 18.35 -17.27
CA PRO A 77 22.58 18.47 -18.64
C PRO A 77 21.82 17.50 -19.56
N GLU A 78 21.82 17.78 -20.86
CA GLU A 78 21.20 16.89 -21.84
C GLU A 78 21.77 15.46 -21.72
N PRO A 79 20.92 14.44 -21.82
CA PRO A 79 21.37 13.06 -21.74
C PRO A 79 22.42 12.80 -22.83
N PRO A 80 23.52 12.10 -22.51
CA PRO A 80 24.52 11.75 -23.51
C PRO A 80 23.89 10.89 -24.60
N ILE A 81 24.22 11.19 -25.86
CA ILE A 81 23.70 10.53 -27.06
C ILE A 81 24.37 9.16 -27.27
N GLU A 82 25.56 8.96 -26.70
CA GLU A 82 26.29 7.69 -26.74
C GLU A 82 25.89 6.79 -25.58
N GLU A 83 25.39 5.59 -25.89
CA GLU A 83 25.21 4.51 -24.93
C GLU A 83 26.58 4.03 -24.44
N ILE A 84 26.95 4.41 -23.22
CA ILE A 84 28.08 3.82 -22.51
C ILE A 84 27.67 2.49 -21.88
N SER A 85 27.73 1.41 -22.66
CA SER A 85 27.67 0.03 -22.17
C SER A 85 29.06 -0.60 -22.30
N ARG A 86 29.57 -1.24 -21.23
CA ARG A 86 30.79 -2.06 -21.25
C ARG A 86 30.45 -3.48 -20.84
#